data_AF-A0AAN6ZVP7-F1
#
_entry.id   AF-A0AAN6ZVP7-F1
#
_cell.length_a   1.000
_cell.length_b   1.000
_cell.length_c   1.000
_cell.angle_alpha   90.00
_cell.angle_beta   90.00
_cell.angle_gamma   90.00
#
_symmetry.space_group_name_H-M   'P 1'
#
loop_
_entity.id
_entity.type
_entity.pdbx_description
1 polymer ?
#
loop_
_entity_poly.entity_id
_entity_poly.type
_entity_poly.pdbx_seq_one_letter_code
_entity_poly.pdbx_strand_id
1 'polypeptide(L)'
;MIAKLGSPLGAPSLAATTAQFRNRLPTQFRRALPIYIAAVCLILFVFNLNLFQSSVRAPLSRPGVSAQNAPKVRSDFPRKIWQTWKVNPLKFEERDLNTARSWVTKNPEYRYEVLTDDNDLRYVEYHFGPEGFNRPDIVNFYRDVKAAIVKADLLRYMIMYAEGGLYADIDVEALKPLSKYVPERYSEADIDMVIGIEIDEPDWSEHPILGPKSRSFCQWTFMCKPQLPVMMRLIEKIMSWLNGVAKEQGVPISEVDLDFDQIISGTGPSAFTEAIMIEMELHKDSPGTKINWDLFHDLGESKIVSRVLVLTVEAFAAGQGHSDSGNHDSRAALVRHHYHASNWPSRHPRYSHPAYGEVEKCNWNDECAEEKRKAEEEKKKKQKEASDKKKKEEEEASRKKKEEEDAAARKKKEDSEEASRKKKETEEASKQKVKELAEGTKQDKKSGWFS
;
A
#
# COMPACT_ATOMS: atom_id res chain seq x y z
N MET A 1 -85.23 -47.28 8.55
CA MET A 1 -86.45 -47.32 7.70
C MET A 1 -86.48 -46.05 6.86
N ILE A 2 -86.70 -46.20 5.54
CA ILE A 2 -87.53 -45.34 4.65
C ILE A 2 -87.23 -43.81 4.74
N ALA A 3 -86.44 -43.19 3.85
CA ALA A 3 -86.71 -42.79 2.45
C ALA A 3 -87.73 -41.64 2.25
N LYS A 4 -87.36 -40.72 1.34
CA LYS A 4 -88.15 -39.73 0.56
C LYS A 4 -88.48 -38.40 1.26
N LEU A 5 -88.56 -37.24 0.61
CA LEU A 5 -88.31 -36.72 -0.76
C LEU A 5 -88.57 -35.19 -0.67
N GLY A 6 -87.97 -34.38 -1.54
CA GLY A 6 -88.56 -33.06 -1.87
C GLY A 6 -87.63 -31.95 -2.35
N SER A 7 -87.19 -32.01 -3.61
CA SER A 7 -86.92 -30.82 -4.45
C SER A 7 -88.26 -30.41 -5.12
N PRO A 8 -88.50 -29.20 -5.70
CA PRO A 8 -87.72 -28.56 -6.78
C PRO A 8 -87.69 -27.00 -6.73
N LEU A 9 -86.87 -26.28 -7.54
CA LEU A 9 -87.25 -25.70 -8.84
C LEU A 9 -85.99 -25.11 -9.53
N GLY A 10 -85.83 -25.36 -10.84
CA GLY A 10 -84.74 -24.86 -11.73
C GLY A 10 -84.96 -23.43 -12.26
N ALA A 11 -83.90 -22.65 -12.52
CA ALA A 11 -83.14 -22.47 -13.79
C ALA A 11 -83.59 -21.19 -14.56
N PRO A 12 -82.71 -20.36 -15.21
CA PRO A 12 -81.68 -20.84 -16.15
C PRO A 12 -80.30 -20.13 -16.20
N SER A 13 -79.36 -20.89 -16.76
CA SER A 13 -78.17 -20.57 -17.58
C SER A 13 -77.89 -19.14 -18.06
N LEU A 14 -76.63 -18.71 -17.89
CA LEU A 14 -75.82 -18.05 -18.93
C LEU A 14 -74.40 -18.63 -18.92
N ALA A 15 -74.20 -19.68 -19.73
CA ALA A 15 -72.89 -20.17 -20.12
C ALA A 15 -72.70 -19.89 -21.62
N ALA A 16 -71.94 -18.85 -21.95
CA ALA A 16 -71.37 -18.70 -23.29
C ALA A 16 -70.25 -17.66 -23.24
N THR A 17 -68.99 -18.12 -23.10
CA THR A 17 -67.82 -17.66 -23.87
C THR A 17 -66.51 -18.12 -23.22
N THR A 18 -66.10 -19.37 -23.44
CA THR A 18 -64.67 -19.77 -23.49
C THR A 18 -64.44 -21.12 -24.20
N ALA A 19 -65.46 -21.75 -24.78
CA ALA A 19 -65.35 -23.07 -25.40
C ALA A 19 -64.88 -23.08 -26.87
N GLN A 20 -64.06 -22.11 -27.32
CA GLN A 20 -63.66 -22.01 -28.73
C GLN A 20 -62.16 -22.05 -29.05
N PHE A 21 -61.27 -22.36 -28.10
CA PHE A 21 -59.83 -22.50 -28.41
C PHE A 21 -59.18 -23.83 -28.00
N ARG A 22 -59.95 -24.91 -27.84
CA ARG A 22 -59.41 -26.16 -27.28
C ARG A 22 -58.65 -27.08 -28.25
N ASN A 23 -58.55 -26.81 -29.56
CA ASN A 23 -57.98 -27.80 -30.50
C ASN A 23 -57.16 -27.23 -31.68
N ARG A 24 -56.03 -26.53 -31.43
CA ARG A 24 -55.05 -26.19 -32.49
C ARG A 24 -53.57 -26.20 -32.10
N LEU A 25 -53.14 -26.98 -31.10
CA LEU A 25 -51.70 -27.13 -30.81
C LEU A 25 -51.30 -28.60 -30.59
N PRO A 26 -50.27 -29.12 -31.29
CA PRO A 26 -49.79 -30.49 -31.15
C PRO A 26 -49.46 -30.86 -29.70
N THR A 27 -49.62 -32.13 -29.31
CA THR A 27 -49.38 -32.63 -27.94
C THR A 27 -47.95 -32.40 -27.45
N GLN A 28 -46.95 -32.39 -28.34
CA GLN A 28 -45.58 -32.02 -27.99
C GLN A 28 -45.45 -30.54 -27.61
N PHE A 29 -46.16 -29.66 -28.31
CA PHE A 29 -46.23 -28.24 -27.95
C PHE A 29 -46.91 -28.04 -26.59
N ARG A 30 -47.95 -28.80 -26.24
CA ARG A 30 -48.56 -28.69 -24.89
C ARG A 30 -47.63 -29.09 -23.74
N ARG A 31 -46.67 -29.99 -23.99
CA ARG A 31 -45.69 -30.42 -22.97
C ARG A 31 -44.48 -29.49 -22.89
N ALA A 32 -44.08 -28.89 -24.02
CA ALA A 32 -42.96 -27.97 -24.06
C ALA A 32 -43.35 -26.52 -23.76
N LEU A 33 -44.61 -26.13 -23.99
CA LEU A 33 -45.13 -24.78 -23.73
C LEU A 33 -44.92 -24.33 -22.27
N PRO A 34 -45.16 -25.16 -21.22
CA PRO A 34 -44.84 -24.77 -19.84
C PRO A 34 -43.35 -24.54 -19.62
N ILE A 35 -42.50 -25.31 -20.30
CA ILE A 35 -41.03 -25.19 -20.21
C ILE A 35 -40.56 -23.91 -20.89
N TYR A 36 -41.10 -23.60 -22.07
CA TYR A 36 -40.80 -22.35 -22.77
C TYR A 36 -41.36 -21.13 -22.04
N ILE A 37 -42.56 -21.23 -21.44
CA ILE A 37 -43.10 -20.18 -20.57
C ILE A 37 -42.20 -20.01 -19.34
N ALA A 38 -41.77 -21.09 -18.69
CA ALA A 38 -40.86 -21.00 -17.55
C ALA A 38 -39.50 -20.40 -17.94
N ALA A 39 -38.95 -20.74 -19.11
CA ALA A 39 -37.72 -20.17 -19.62
C ALA A 39 -37.87 -18.68 -19.96
N VAL A 40 -38.99 -18.27 -20.57
CA VAL A 40 -39.30 -16.85 -20.83
C VAL A 40 -39.52 -16.10 -19.52
N CYS A 41 -40.20 -16.68 -18.54
CA CYS A 41 -40.35 -16.10 -17.20
C CYS A 41 -39.00 -15.99 -16.47
N LEU A 42 -38.09 -16.95 -16.62
CA LEU A 42 -36.75 -16.91 -16.06
C LEU A 42 -35.89 -15.83 -16.74
N ILE A 43 -35.95 -15.72 -18.07
CA ILE A 43 -35.24 -14.68 -18.83
C ILE A 43 -35.80 -13.31 -18.47
N LEU A 44 -37.11 -13.15 -18.39
CA LEU A 44 -37.74 -11.92 -17.92
C LEU A 44 -37.35 -11.66 -16.46
N PHE A 45 -37.34 -12.64 -15.58
CA PHE A 45 -36.90 -12.46 -14.19
C PHE A 45 -35.44 -12.01 -14.13
N VAL A 46 -34.53 -12.62 -14.88
CA VAL A 46 -33.09 -12.28 -14.94
C VAL A 46 -32.84 -10.90 -15.57
N PHE A 47 -33.52 -10.55 -16.67
CA PHE A 47 -33.42 -9.22 -17.29
C PHE A 47 -34.12 -8.13 -16.47
N ASN A 48 -35.15 -8.49 -15.69
CA ASN A 48 -35.80 -7.61 -14.73
C ASN A 48 -35.20 -7.74 -13.31
N LEU A 49 -34.09 -8.47 -13.11
CA LEU A 49 -33.36 -8.46 -11.82
C LEU A 49 -32.89 -7.04 -11.50
N ASN A 50 -32.58 -6.24 -12.51
CA ASN A 50 -32.26 -4.82 -12.36
C ASN A 50 -33.49 -3.96 -11.98
N LEU A 51 -34.71 -4.40 -12.29
CA LEU A 51 -35.95 -3.74 -11.88
C LEU A 51 -36.37 -4.13 -10.46
N PHE A 52 -36.07 -5.35 -10.02
CA PHE A 52 -36.24 -5.79 -8.61
C PHE A 52 -35.02 -5.50 -7.72
N GLN A 53 -33.88 -5.09 -8.27
CA GLN A 53 -32.77 -4.48 -7.51
C GLN A 53 -33.03 -3.01 -7.13
N SER A 54 -34.21 -2.49 -7.41
CA SER A 54 -34.61 -1.13 -7.05
C SER A 54 -35.52 -1.12 -5.82
N SER A 55 -35.00 -1.62 -4.68
CA SER A 55 -35.45 -1.19 -3.34
C SER A 55 -34.39 -1.38 -2.24
N VAL A 56 -33.15 -1.78 -2.57
CA VAL A 56 -32.01 -1.71 -1.64
C VAL A 56 -30.87 -0.93 -2.28
N ARG A 57 -31.20 0.24 -2.80
CA ARG A 57 -30.29 1.40 -2.72
C ARG A 57 -31.00 2.42 -1.84
N ALA A 58 -31.01 2.13 -0.54
CA ALA A 58 -30.87 3.25 0.37
C ALA A 58 -29.53 3.92 -0.02
N PRO A 59 -29.46 5.26 -0.13
CA PRO A 59 -28.16 5.88 0.01
C PRO A 59 -27.56 5.29 1.30
N LEU A 60 -26.27 5.00 1.31
CA LEU A 60 -25.53 5.00 2.57
C LEU A 60 -25.57 6.44 3.11
N SER A 61 -26.75 6.92 3.49
CA SER A 61 -26.89 7.50 4.82
C SER A 61 -26.21 6.48 5.72
N ARG A 62 -24.96 6.79 6.08
CA ARG A 62 -24.42 6.46 7.39
C ARG A 62 -25.61 6.41 8.35
N PRO A 63 -25.75 5.41 9.24
CA PRO A 63 -26.68 5.57 10.35
C PRO A 63 -26.42 6.98 10.85
N GLY A 64 -27.44 7.84 10.73
CA GLY A 64 -27.31 9.21 11.15
C GLY A 64 -26.90 9.07 12.60
N VAL A 65 -25.59 9.23 12.85
CA VAL A 65 -25.12 9.71 14.12
C VAL A 65 -25.99 10.91 14.27
N SER A 66 -26.99 10.78 15.16
CA SER A 66 -27.87 11.89 15.48
C SER A 66 -26.94 13.07 15.57
N ALA A 67 -27.14 14.08 14.72
CA ALA A 67 -26.34 15.30 14.74
C ALA A 67 -26.43 16.03 16.11
N GLN A 68 -27.12 15.41 17.07
CA GLN A 68 -27.24 15.81 18.45
C GLN A 68 -26.14 15.25 19.37
N ASN A 69 -25.21 14.40 18.93
CA ASN A 69 -24.06 13.96 19.76
C ASN A 69 -22.76 13.79 18.96
N ALA A 70 -22.45 14.67 18.00
CA ALA A 70 -21.04 14.84 17.66
C ALA A 70 -20.34 15.36 18.92
N PRO A 71 -19.29 14.70 19.43
CA PRO A 71 -18.57 15.20 20.59
C PRO A 71 -18.12 16.61 20.27
N LYS A 72 -18.65 17.59 21.00
CA LYS A 72 -18.17 18.97 20.87
C LYS A 72 -16.70 18.92 21.24
N VAL A 73 -15.82 19.21 20.29
CA VAL A 73 -14.39 19.37 20.55
C VAL A 73 -14.27 20.23 21.80
N ARG A 74 -13.53 19.75 22.80
CA ARG A 74 -13.38 20.46 24.08
C ARG A 74 -12.98 21.91 23.80
N SER A 75 -13.37 22.86 24.64
CA SER A 75 -12.96 24.26 24.42
C SER A 75 -11.44 24.43 24.52
N ASP A 76 -10.82 23.71 25.47
CA ASP A 76 -9.44 23.94 25.89
C ASP A 76 -8.55 22.72 25.64
N PHE A 77 -7.24 22.98 25.51
CA PHE A 77 -6.25 21.92 25.43
C PHE A 77 -6.11 21.18 26.77
N PRO A 78 -6.18 19.84 26.78
CA PRO A 78 -5.91 19.05 27.98
C PRO A 78 -4.52 19.33 28.54
N ARG A 79 -4.42 19.51 29.86
CA ARG A 79 -3.14 19.66 30.57
C ARG A 79 -2.45 18.33 30.81
N LYS A 80 -2.22 17.60 29.72
CA LYS A 80 -1.55 16.29 29.70
C LYS A 80 -0.37 16.31 28.73
N ILE A 81 0.72 15.69 29.13
CA ILE A 81 1.90 15.45 28.30
C ILE A 81 2.09 13.94 28.21
N TRP A 82 2.12 13.43 26.99
CA TRP A 82 2.29 12.03 26.67
C TRP A 82 3.64 11.79 26.04
N GLN A 83 4.32 10.75 26.51
CA GLN A 83 5.39 10.10 25.77
C GLN A 83 5.10 8.59 25.68
N THR A 84 5.70 7.92 24.72
CA THR A 84 5.64 6.45 24.61
C THR A 84 7.04 5.89 24.58
N TRP A 85 7.29 4.82 25.35
CA TRP A 85 8.59 4.16 25.32
C TRP A 85 8.52 2.68 25.69
N LYS A 86 9.55 1.92 25.35
CA LYS A 86 9.56 0.46 25.52
C LYS A 86 9.38 0.02 26.97
N VAL A 87 9.94 0.77 27.92
CA VAL A 87 10.03 0.38 29.33
C VAL A 87 9.42 1.44 30.25
N ASN A 88 9.09 1.02 31.47
CA ASN A 88 8.60 1.92 32.51
C ASN A 88 9.63 3.01 32.88
N PRO A 89 9.20 4.23 33.29
CA PRO A 89 10.09 5.31 33.72
C PRO A 89 11.14 4.94 34.78
N LEU A 90 10.87 3.97 35.65
CA LEU A 90 11.83 3.47 36.64
C LEU A 90 13.03 2.73 36.03
N LYS A 91 12.93 2.34 34.76
CA LYS A 91 13.96 1.63 33.99
C LYS A 91 14.52 2.48 32.85
N PHE A 92 14.22 3.77 32.80
CA PHE A 92 14.79 4.66 31.80
C PHE A 92 16.31 4.72 31.91
N GLU A 93 16.97 4.68 30.76
CA GLU A 93 18.37 5.08 30.66
C GLU A 93 18.49 6.59 30.94
N GLU A 94 19.68 7.03 31.33
CA GLU A 94 19.93 8.42 31.74
C GLU A 94 19.46 9.44 30.69
N ARG A 95 19.69 9.14 29.41
CA ARG A 95 19.25 9.98 28.28
C ARG A 95 17.73 10.17 28.28
N ASP A 96 16.97 9.07 28.26
CA ASP A 96 15.51 9.08 28.18
C ASP A 96 14.89 9.68 29.47
N LEU A 97 15.56 9.50 30.61
CA LEU A 97 15.17 10.11 31.87
C LEU A 97 15.35 11.63 31.85
N ASN A 98 16.43 12.13 31.24
CA ASN A 98 16.71 13.55 31.15
C ASN A 98 15.71 14.28 30.24
N THR A 99 15.37 13.69 29.09
CA THR A 99 14.32 14.23 28.20
C THR A 99 12.96 14.21 28.89
N ALA A 100 12.56 13.10 29.50
CA ALA A 100 11.33 13.00 30.29
C ALA A 100 11.23 14.04 31.42
N ARG A 101 12.31 14.21 32.20
CA ARG A 101 12.38 15.21 33.28
C ARG A 101 12.25 16.63 32.78
N SER A 102 12.72 16.93 31.57
CA SER A 102 12.62 18.28 31.00
C SER A 102 11.16 18.73 30.86
N TRP A 103 10.27 17.82 30.45
CA TRP A 103 8.83 18.07 30.32
C TRP A 103 8.18 18.37 31.66
N VAL A 104 8.45 17.52 32.67
CA VAL A 104 7.89 17.69 34.02
C VAL A 104 8.40 18.97 34.67
N THR A 105 9.69 19.26 34.54
CA THR A 105 10.33 20.43 35.17
C THR A 105 9.82 21.74 34.59
N LYS A 106 9.64 21.81 33.26
CA LYS A 106 9.19 23.03 32.59
C LYS A 106 7.68 23.21 32.67
N ASN A 107 6.92 22.14 32.93
CA ASN A 107 5.45 22.15 32.91
C ASN A 107 4.86 21.54 34.18
N PRO A 108 5.11 22.12 35.37
CA PRO A 108 4.68 21.55 36.65
C PRO A 108 3.16 21.45 36.82
N GLU A 109 2.39 22.22 36.03
CA GLU A 109 0.92 22.18 36.02
C GLU A 109 0.33 21.09 35.10
N TYR A 110 1.17 20.37 34.37
CA TYR A 110 0.73 19.34 33.42
C TYR A 110 0.93 17.95 34.00
N ARG A 111 -0.06 17.08 33.79
CA ARG A 111 0.09 15.67 34.12
C ARG A 111 0.95 14.99 33.05
N TYR A 112 2.08 14.44 33.47
CA TYR A 112 2.99 13.69 32.61
C TYR A 112 2.67 12.20 32.68
N GLU A 113 2.52 11.56 31.52
CA GLU A 113 2.22 10.13 31.40
C GLU A 113 3.11 9.47 30.35
N VAL A 114 3.51 8.23 30.63
CA VAL A 114 4.27 7.38 29.72
C VAL A 114 3.51 6.09 29.50
N LEU A 115 3.18 5.81 28.24
CA LEU A 115 2.71 4.48 27.82
C LEU A 115 3.88 3.63 27.33
N THR A 116 3.76 2.33 27.58
CA THR A 116 4.83 1.37 27.37
C THR A 116 4.34 0.11 26.69
N ASP A 117 5.27 -0.68 26.16
CA ASP A 117 4.96 -1.97 25.52
C ASP A 117 4.16 -2.92 26.46
N ASP A 118 4.32 -2.77 27.78
CA ASP A 118 3.61 -3.58 28.80
C ASP A 118 2.14 -3.17 29.01
N ASN A 119 1.75 -1.96 28.62
CA ASN A 119 0.41 -1.41 28.91
C ASN A 119 -0.30 -0.77 27.71
N ASP A 120 0.35 -0.67 26.55
CA ASP A 120 -0.20 -0.05 25.35
C ASP A 120 -1.53 -0.67 24.90
N LEU A 121 -1.63 -1.99 24.84
CA LEU A 121 -2.82 -2.71 24.40
C LEU A 121 -3.97 -2.52 25.38
N ARG A 122 -3.69 -2.50 26.69
CA ARG A 122 -4.72 -2.24 27.71
C ARG A 122 -5.27 -0.83 27.61
N TYR A 123 -4.42 0.15 27.30
CA TYR A 123 -4.84 1.52 27.04
C TYR A 123 -5.76 1.58 25.81
N VAL A 124 -5.37 0.92 24.72
CA VAL A 124 -6.18 0.84 23.48
C VAL A 124 -7.51 0.13 23.74
N GLU A 125 -7.52 -0.99 24.47
CA GLU A 125 -8.74 -1.71 24.86
C GLU A 125 -9.66 -0.86 25.73
N TYR A 126 -9.11 -0.08 26.66
CA TYR A 126 -9.88 0.80 27.53
C TYR A 126 -10.56 1.92 26.73
N HIS A 127 -9.84 2.59 25.83
CA HIS A 127 -10.39 3.71 25.07
C HIS A 127 -11.20 3.31 23.84
N PHE A 128 -10.78 2.27 23.11
CA PHE A 128 -11.40 1.88 21.83
C PHE A 128 -12.25 0.61 21.94
N GLY A 129 -12.25 -0.07 23.09
CA GLY A 129 -13.13 -1.21 23.35
C GLY A 129 -14.61 -0.83 23.51
N PRO A 130 -15.47 -1.82 23.83
CA PRO A 130 -16.92 -1.64 23.89
C PRO A 130 -17.41 -0.51 24.82
N GLU A 131 -16.71 -0.30 25.94
CA GLU A 131 -17.06 0.73 26.94
C GLU A 131 -16.53 2.13 26.60
N GLY A 132 -15.63 2.23 25.62
CA GLY A 132 -15.05 3.50 25.17
C GLY A 132 -15.69 3.97 23.88
N PHE A 133 -14.88 4.17 22.83
CA PHE A 133 -15.35 4.57 21.50
C PHE A 133 -16.06 3.44 20.73
N ASN A 134 -16.10 2.21 21.28
CA ASN A 134 -16.72 1.04 20.67
C ASN A 134 -16.22 0.78 19.23
N ARG A 135 -14.89 0.73 19.09
CA ARG A 135 -14.14 0.44 17.86
C ARG A 135 -13.33 -0.85 18.02
N PRO A 136 -13.98 -2.01 18.15
CA PRO A 136 -13.29 -3.29 18.30
C PRO A 136 -12.42 -3.63 17.10
N ASP A 137 -12.72 -3.08 15.91
CA ASP A 137 -11.88 -3.18 14.72
C ASP A 137 -10.51 -2.52 14.91
N ILE A 138 -10.44 -1.36 15.57
CA ILE A 138 -9.18 -0.69 15.92
C ILE A 138 -8.40 -1.51 16.94
N VAL A 139 -9.07 -2.01 17.98
CA VAL A 139 -8.45 -2.83 19.04
C VAL A 139 -7.81 -4.09 18.45
N ASN A 140 -8.56 -4.83 17.62
CA ASN A 140 -8.08 -6.05 16.98
C ASN A 140 -6.92 -5.74 16.02
N PHE A 141 -7.06 -4.71 15.19
CA PHE A 141 -5.99 -4.30 14.29
C PHE A 141 -4.70 -3.95 15.04
N TYR A 142 -4.79 -3.14 16.10
CA TYR A 142 -3.62 -2.75 16.91
C TYR A 142 -2.92 -3.95 17.56
N ARG A 143 -3.69 -4.97 17.97
CA ARG A 143 -3.16 -6.22 18.54
C ARG A 143 -2.35 -7.03 17.51
N ASP A 144 -2.79 -7.01 16.26
CA ASP A 144 -2.19 -7.78 15.17
C ASP A 144 -0.92 -7.12 14.62
N VAL A 145 -0.79 -5.79 14.70
CA VAL A 145 0.42 -5.06 14.32
C VAL A 145 1.61 -5.47 15.20
N LYS A 146 2.68 -5.99 14.57
CA LYS A 146 3.95 -6.33 15.25
C LYS A 146 5.11 -5.41 14.93
N ALA A 147 5.04 -4.65 13.84
CA ALA A 147 6.05 -3.64 13.51
C ALA A 147 6.06 -2.53 14.58
N ALA A 148 7.11 -2.46 15.39
CA ALA A 148 7.18 -1.59 16.57
C ALA A 148 7.00 -0.10 16.22
N ILE A 149 7.57 0.37 15.10
CA ILE A 149 7.45 1.76 14.66
C ILE A 149 6.01 2.11 14.22
N VAL A 150 5.36 1.22 13.44
CA VAL A 150 3.95 1.37 13.06
C VAL A 150 3.05 1.40 14.29
N LYS A 151 3.34 0.52 15.27
CA LYS A 151 2.61 0.46 16.54
C LYS A 151 2.77 1.75 17.35
N ALA A 152 3.98 2.33 17.37
CA ALA A 152 4.25 3.61 18.03
C ALA A 152 3.52 4.78 17.34
N ASP A 153 3.58 4.87 16.00
CA ASP A 153 2.87 5.89 15.22
C ASP A 153 1.35 5.81 15.45
N LEU A 154 0.77 4.62 15.36
CA LEU A 154 -0.65 4.40 15.65
C LEU A 154 -1.03 4.80 17.07
N LEU A 155 -0.22 4.37 18.06
CA LEU A 155 -0.50 4.66 19.46
C LEU A 155 -0.50 6.16 19.72
N ARG A 156 0.44 6.91 19.13
CA ARG A 156 0.49 8.38 19.18
C ARG A 156 -0.84 8.99 18.73
N TYR A 157 -1.32 8.62 17.54
CA TYR A 157 -2.57 9.17 17.02
C TYR A 157 -3.79 8.75 17.86
N MET A 158 -3.79 7.51 18.37
CA MET A 158 -4.85 7.00 19.24
C MET A 158 -4.91 7.74 20.58
N ILE A 159 -3.76 8.03 21.21
CA ILE A 159 -3.68 8.85 22.42
C ILE A 159 -4.25 10.24 22.14
N MET A 160 -3.82 10.86 21.04
CA MET A 160 -4.20 12.22 20.70
C MET A 160 -5.68 12.35 20.31
N TYR A 161 -6.27 11.32 19.70
CA TYR A 161 -7.71 11.24 19.52
C TYR A 161 -8.45 11.05 20.85
N ALA A 162 -8.01 10.12 21.69
CA ALA A 162 -8.72 9.73 22.90
C ALA A 162 -8.71 10.83 23.97
N GLU A 163 -7.54 11.40 24.24
CA GLU A 163 -7.31 12.28 25.37
C GLU A 163 -6.79 13.66 24.99
N GLY A 164 -6.10 13.79 23.84
CA GLY A 164 -5.45 15.04 23.43
C GLY A 164 -4.35 15.47 24.40
N GLY A 165 -4.09 16.78 24.44
CA GLY A 165 -2.98 17.36 25.20
C GLY A 165 -1.78 17.55 24.28
N LEU A 166 -0.57 17.32 24.80
CA LEU A 166 0.65 17.28 24.02
C LEU A 166 1.18 15.85 23.95
N TYR A 167 1.60 15.42 22.78
CA TYR A 167 2.45 14.26 22.61
C TYR A 167 3.88 14.69 22.25
N ALA A 168 4.87 13.99 22.77
CA ALA A 168 6.27 14.07 22.31
C ALA A 168 6.93 12.68 22.30
N ASP A 169 7.79 12.39 21.32
CA ASP A 169 8.65 11.20 21.35
C ASP A 169 9.60 11.25 22.57
N ILE A 170 10.08 10.08 23.02
CA ILE A 170 10.89 9.99 24.24
C ILE A 170 12.21 10.76 24.12
N ASP A 171 12.74 10.88 22.91
CA ASP A 171 14.01 11.53 22.58
C ASP A 171 13.84 13.04 22.28
N VAL A 172 12.68 13.59 22.63
CA VAL A 172 12.40 15.03 22.56
C VAL A 172 12.54 15.67 23.93
N GLU A 173 13.42 16.66 23.99
CA GLU A 173 13.60 17.53 25.15
C GLU A 173 12.74 18.80 25.00
N ALA A 174 12.02 19.16 26.07
CA ALA A 174 11.39 20.47 26.15
C ALA A 174 12.44 21.55 26.41
N LEU A 175 12.53 22.59 25.58
CA LEU A 175 13.37 23.77 25.83
C LEU A 175 12.57 24.89 26.49
N LYS A 176 11.28 24.99 26.21
CA LYS A 176 10.36 26.00 26.75
C LYS A 176 9.08 25.35 27.32
N PRO A 177 8.37 26.03 28.23
CA PRO A 177 7.07 25.55 28.71
C PRO A 177 6.00 25.62 27.62
N LEU A 178 4.95 24.78 27.73
CA LEU A 178 3.82 24.72 26.80
C LEU A 178 3.07 26.04 26.68
N SER A 179 3.10 26.89 27.73
CA SER A 179 2.54 28.25 27.69
C SER A 179 3.18 29.17 26.64
N LYS A 180 4.27 28.73 25.97
CA LYS A 180 4.90 29.45 24.85
C LYS A 180 4.57 28.88 23.47
N TYR A 181 3.81 27.78 23.39
CA TYR A 181 3.48 27.13 22.12
C TYR A 181 2.39 27.88 21.35
N VAL A 182 1.52 28.60 22.06
CA VAL A 182 0.56 29.52 21.47
C VAL A 182 1.05 30.94 21.74
N PRO A 183 1.55 31.67 20.72
CA PRO A 183 1.93 33.07 20.89
C PRO A 183 0.77 33.94 21.39
N GLU A 184 1.07 34.95 22.21
CA GLU A 184 0.08 35.84 22.85
C GLU A 184 -0.85 36.57 21.87
N ARG A 185 -0.46 36.68 20.60
CA ARG A 185 -1.30 37.27 19.53
C ARG A 185 -2.46 36.37 19.09
N TYR A 186 -2.49 35.11 19.51
CA TYR A 186 -3.53 34.15 19.19
C TYR A 186 -4.33 33.77 20.43
N SER A 187 -5.61 33.45 20.21
CA SER A 187 -6.48 32.87 21.22
C SER A 187 -6.51 31.36 21.10
N GLU A 188 -6.36 30.63 22.21
CA GLU A 188 -6.53 29.17 22.24
C GLU A 188 -7.93 28.73 21.79
N ALA A 189 -8.94 29.60 21.90
CA ALA A 189 -10.30 29.32 21.45
C ALA A 189 -10.37 29.15 19.92
N ASP A 190 -9.44 29.74 19.17
CA ASP A 190 -9.40 29.70 17.70
C ASP A 190 -8.55 28.54 17.16
N ILE A 191 -7.90 27.80 18.05
CA ILE A 191 -6.92 26.77 17.70
C ILE A 191 -7.39 25.43 18.25
N ASP A 192 -7.45 24.42 17.40
CA ASP A 192 -7.76 23.05 17.80
C ASP A 192 -6.53 22.14 17.82
N MET A 193 -5.48 22.52 17.09
CA MET A 193 -4.23 21.78 16.98
C MET A 193 -3.05 22.73 16.79
N VAL A 194 -1.92 22.41 17.41
CA VAL A 194 -0.62 23.08 17.24
C VAL A 194 0.38 22.06 16.72
N ILE A 195 0.95 22.35 15.56
CA ILE A 195 1.98 21.53 14.90
C ILE A 195 3.15 22.42 14.49
N GLY A 196 4.33 21.83 14.31
CA GLY A 196 5.47 22.51 13.70
C GLY A 196 5.77 21.97 12.31
N ILE A 197 6.49 22.74 11.51
CA ILE A 197 7.11 22.23 10.28
C ILE A 197 8.37 21.46 10.68
N GLU A 198 8.59 20.29 10.10
CA GLU A 198 9.81 19.49 10.29
C GLU A 198 10.77 19.65 9.13
N ILE A 199 10.27 19.51 7.90
CA ILE A 199 11.05 19.62 6.66
C ILE A 199 10.32 20.58 5.72
N ASP A 200 11.06 21.58 5.25
CA ASP A 200 10.64 22.54 4.23
C ASP A 200 11.70 22.62 3.13
N GLU A 201 11.59 21.73 2.15
CA GLU A 201 12.49 21.57 1.01
C GLU A 201 11.65 21.38 -0.27
N PRO A 202 10.81 22.35 -0.67
CA PRO A 202 9.85 22.18 -1.75
C PRO A 202 10.49 21.91 -3.12
N ASP A 203 11.73 22.36 -3.34
CA ASP A 203 12.49 22.13 -4.58
C ASP A 203 12.70 20.64 -4.87
N TRP A 204 12.71 19.81 -3.81
CA TRP A 204 12.86 18.36 -3.92
C TRP A 204 11.55 17.61 -4.13
N SER A 205 10.41 18.31 -4.23
CA SER A 205 9.08 17.69 -4.27
C SER A 205 8.87 16.67 -5.39
N GLU A 206 9.56 16.85 -6.53
CA GLU A 206 9.51 15.95 -7.68
C GLU A 206 10.58 14.84 -7.62
N HIS A 207 11.47 14.85 -6.63
CA HIS A 207 12.49 13.83 -6.47
C HIS A 207 11.83 12.49 -6.05
N PRO A 208 12.12 11.35 -6.71
CA PRO A 208 11.40 10.10 -6.48
C PRO A 208 11.53 9.55 -5.05
N ILE A 209 12.71 9.71 -4.42
CA ILE A 209 12.99 9.24 -3.05
C ILE A 209 12.73 10.33 -2.00
N LEU A 210 13.23 11.55 -2.22
CA LEU A 210 13.17 12.64 -1.25
C LEU A 210 11.87 13.45 -1.31
N GLY A 211 11.19 13.53 -2.45
CA GLY A 211 9.98 14.34 -2.64
C GLY A 211 8.83 14.03 -1.68
N PRO A 212 8.51 12.75 -1.40
CA PRO A 212 7.48 12.40 -0.41
C PRO A 212 7.75 12.92 1.00
N LYS A 213 9.02 13.19 1.34
CA LYS A 213 9.47 13.65 2.67
C LYS A 213 9.99 15.09 2.68
N SER A 214 9.94 15.79 1.54
CA SER A 214 10.53 17.13 1.40
C SER A 214 9.67 18.24 2.02
N ARG A 215 8.43 17.92 2.39
CA ARG A 215 7.44 18.84 2.91
C ARG A 215 6.67 18.11 3.99
N SER A 216 7.05 18.29 5.24
CA SER A 216 6.44 17.57 6.35
C SER A 216 6.19 18.43 7.57
N PHE A 217 5.03 18.23 8.18
CA PHE A 217 4.77 18.64 9.54
C PHE A 217 5.39 17.63 10.51
N CYS A 218 5.86 18.16 11.63
CA CYS A 218 6.40 17.40 12.75
C CYS A 218 5.30 16.53 13.36
N GLN A 219 5.47 15.21 13.25
CA GLN A 219 4.57 14.23 13.85
C GLN A 219 5.05 13.72 15.21
N TRP A 220 6.34 13.85 15.51
CA TRP A 220 6.96 13.36 16.75
C TRP A 220 6.74 14.31 17.93
N THR A 221 6.21 15.52 17.71
CA THR A 221 5.67 16.39 18.76
C THR A 221 4.55 17.25 18.20
N PHE A 222 3.38 17.22 18.85
CA PHE A 222 2.26 18.11 18.53
C PHE A 222 1.27 18.19 19.68
N MET A 223 0.45 19.24 19.68
CA MET A 223 -0.59 19.48 20.68
C MET A 223 -1.95 19.49 20.02
N CYS A 224 -2.96 18.82 20.58
CA CYS A 224 -4.31 18.88 20.03
C CYS A 224 -5.38 18.71 21.10
N LYS A 225 -6.58 19.20 20.79
CA LYS A 225 -7.78 18.87 21.56
C LYS A 225 -8.19 17.41 21.25
N PRO A 226 -8.86 16.69 22.17
CA PRO A 226 -9.28 15.33 21.89
C PRO A 226 -10.38 15.29 20.83
N GLN A 227 -10.50 14.13 20.20
CA GLN A 227 -11.55 13.75 19.26
C GLN A 227 -11.59 14.58 17.98
N LEU A 228 -10.45 15.13 17.55
CA LEU A 228 -10.34 15.77 16.24
C LEU A 228 -10.60 14.76 15.12
N PRO A 229 -11.48 15.06 14.15
CA PRO A 229 -11.80 14.17 13.05
C PRO A 229 -10.57 13.71 12.27
N VAL A 230 -9.59 14.59 12.05
CA VAL A 230 -8.34 14.25 11.36
C VAL A 230 -7.56 13.11 12.01
N MET A 231 -7.53 13.01 13.34
CA MET A 231 -6.80 11.93 14.03
C MET A 231 -7.47 10.57 13.77
N MET A 232 -8.80 10.49 13.85
CA MET A 232 -9.52 9.25 13.52
C MET A 232 -9.36 8.87 12.05
N ARG A 233 -9.47 9.83 11.12
CA ARG A 233 -9.28 9.56 9.69
C ARG A 233 -7.86 9.07 9.39
N LEU A 234 -6.84 9.60 10.07
CA LEU A 234 -5.47 9.14 9.94
C LEU A 234 -5.32 7.68 10.42
N ILE A 235 -5.88 7.35 11.60
CA ILE A 235 -5.90 5.97 12.12
C ILE A 235 -6.56 5.01 11.11
N GLU A 236 -7.74 5.36 10.60
CA GLU A 236 -8.47 4.53 9.62
C GLU A 236 -7.74 4.42 8.28
N LYS A 237 -7.09 5.49 7.84
CA LYS A 237 -6.25 5.47 6.62
C LYS A 237 -5.08 4.52 6.79
N ILE A 238 -4.38 4.57 7.92
CA ILE A 238 -3.26 3.65 8.23
C ILE A 238 -3.76 2.21 8.26
N MET A 239 -4.90 1.95 8.90
CA MET A 239 -5.53 0.63 8.91
C MET A 239 -5.80 0.11 7.50
N SER A 240 -6.42 0.94 6.66
CA SER A 240 -6.70 0.57 5.26
C SER A 240 -5.42 0.35 4.46
N TRP A 241 -4.42 1.22 4.64
CA TRP A 241 -3.14 1.13 3.94
C TRP A 241 -2.40 -0.17 4.31
N LEU A 242 -2.24 -0.47 5.60
CA LEU A 242 -1.50 -1.65 6.03
C LEU A 242 -2.22 -2.95 5.65
N ASN A 243 -3.56 -2.98 5.68
CA ASN A 243 -4.32 -4.10 5.12
C ASN A 243 -4.08 -4.29 3.62
N GLY A 244 -3.93 -3.19 2.88
CA GLY A 244 -3.55 -3.20 1.46
C GLY A 244 -2.18 -3.83 1.26
N VAL A 245 -1.17 -3.36 2.00
CA VAL A 245 0.20 -3.89 1.93
C VAL A 245 0.23 -5.39 2.30
N ALA A 246 -0.47 -5.79 3.37
CA ALA A 246 -0.59 -7.18 3.78
C ALA A 246 -1.16 -8.07 2.66
N LYS A 247 -2.21 -7.58 1.99
CA LYS A 247 -2.84 -8.27 0.86
C LYS A 247 -1.90 -8.37 -0.35
N GLU A 248 -1.15 -7.32 -0.65
CA GLU A 248 -0.17 -7.30 -1.76
C GLU A 248 0.98 -8.28 -1.52
N GLN A 249 1.47 -8.35 -0.28
CA GLN A 249 2.51 -9.29 0.13
C GLN A 249 1.98 -10.73 0.32
N GLY A 250 0.66 -10.90 0.45
CA GLY A 250 0.03 -12.20 0.68
C GLY A 250 0.27 -12.76 2.09
N VAL A 251 0.48 -11.88 3.07
CA VAL A 251 0.81 -12.22 4.47
C VAL A 251 -0.22 -11.60 5.43
N PRO A 252 -0.37 -12.13 6.66
CA PRO A 252 -1.15 -11.45 7.70
C PRO A 252 -0.47 -10.14 8.15
N ILE A 253 -1.24 -9.21 8.74
CA ILE A 253 -0.73 -7.90 9.24
C ILE A 253 0.50 -8.07 10.14
N SER A 254 0.52 -9.11 10.97
CA SER A 254 1.61 -9.39 11.91
C SER A 254 2.94 -9.72 11.25
N GLU A 255 2.93 -10.09 9.97
CA GLU A 255 4.09 -10.52 9.20
C GLU A 255 4.44 -9.56 8.06
N VAL A 256 3.75 -8.41 7.98
CA VAL A 256 4.06 -7.39 6.97
C VAL A 256 5.48 -6.88 7.18
N ASP A 257 6.28 -6.96 6.12
CA ASP A 257 7.61 -6.36 6.07
C ASP A 257 7.52 -4.99 5.39
N LEU A 258 8.09 -3.96 6.03
CA LEU A 258 8.02 -2.58 5.55
C LEU A 258 9.42 -2.02 5.41
N ASP A 259 9.66 -1.36 4.28
CA ASP A 259 10.84 -0.52 4.10
C ASP A 259 10.68 0.85 4.78
N PHE A 260 11.79 1.60 4.82
CA PHE A 260 11.82 2.92 5.44
C PHE A 260 10.82 3.91 4.83
N ASP A 261 10.72 3.95 3.49
CA ASP A 261 9.88 4.94 2.80
C ASP A 261 8.39 4.60 2.93
N GLN A 262 8.04 3.31 2.98
CA GLN A 262 6.69 2.84 3.30
C GLN A 262 6.27 3.26 4.71
N ILE A 263 7.15 3.20 5.70
CA ILE A 263 6.82 3.67 7.06
C ILE A 263 6.57 5.19 7.06
N ILE A 264 7.47 5.96 6.44
CA ILE A 264 7.34 7.43 6.38
C ILE A 264 6.05 7.87 5.67
N SER A 265 5.72 7.23 4.55
CA SER A 265 4.55 7.55 3.73
C SER A 265 3.25 6.94 4.24
N GLY A 266 3.30 5.80 4.92
CA GLY A 266 2.14 5.05 5.37
C GLY A 266 1.65 5.47 6.76
N THR A 267 2.57 5.68 7.70
CA THR A 267 2.23 5.96 9.12
C THR A 267 2.94 7.17 9.71
N GLY A 268 4.09 7.53 9.15
CA GLY A 268 4.96 8.58 9.66
C GLY A 268 4.60 10.00 9.18
N PRO A 269 5.60 10.88 9.05
CA PRO A 269 5.36 12.31 8.87
C PRO A 269 4.63 12.66 7.58
N SER A 270 4.83 11.94 6.47
CA SER A 270 4.14 12.22 5.22
C SER A 270 2.65 11.86 5.30
N ALA A 271 2.30 10.73 5.93
CA ALA A 271 0.91 10.33 6.16
C ALA A 271 0.17 11.35 7.05
N PHE A 272 0.82 11.76 8.13
CA PHE A 272 0.33 12.80 9.04
C PHE A 272 0.12 14.12 8.30
N THR A 273 1.13 14.57 7.55
CA THR A 273 1.08 15.83 6.80
C THR A 273 -0.08 15.85 5.81
N GLU A 274 -0.24 14.78 5.02
CA GLU A 274 -1.35 14.67 4.07
C GLU A 274 -2.72 14.73 4.77
N ALA A 275 -2.88 14.04 5.91
CA ALA A 275 -4.12 14.05 6.66
C ALA A 275 -4.48 15.45 7.19
N ILE A 276 -3.48 16.19 7.67
CA ILE A 276 -3.64 17.58 8.14
C ILE A 276 -3.97 18.53 6.98
N MET A 277 -3.26 18.42 5.85
CA MET A 277 -3.53 19.22 4.66
C MET A 277 -4.98 19.01 4.17
N ILE A 278 -5.46 17.76 4.19
CA ILE A 278 -6.85 17.43 3.87
C ILE A 278 -7.81 18.05 4.89
N GLU A 279 -7.52 17.99 6.19
CA GLU A 279 -8.36 18.65 7.21
C GLU A 279 -8.44 20.16 6.99
N MET A 280 -7.30 20.79 6.70
CA MET A 280 -7.26 22.22 6.42
C MET A 280 -8.10 22.59 5.20
N GLU A 281 -8.03 21.80 4.12
CA GLU A 281 -8.83 22.00 2.91
C GLU A 281 -10.33 21.80 3.16
N LEU A 282 -10.72 20.81 3.96
CA LEU A 282 -12.12 20.56 4.32
C LEU A 282 -12.73 21.68 5.18
N HIS A 283 -11.91 22.34 5.98
CA HIS A 283 -12.33 23.35 6.96
C HIS A 283 -11.87 24.78 6.60
N LYS A 284 -11.50 25.01 5.35
CA LYS A 284 -11.07 26.34 4.91
C LYS A 284 -12.20 27.36 4.98
N ASP A 285 -11.89 28.56 5.47
CA ASP A 285 -12.87 29.63 5.67
C ASP A 285 -13.49 30.15 4.36
N SER A 286 -12.75 30.05 3.26
CA SER A 286 -13.13 30.59 1.95
C SER A 286 -12.93 29.55 0.85
N PRO A 287 -13.96 29.27 0.01
CA PRO A 287 -13.87 28.30 -1.08
C PRO A 287 -12.73 28.57 -2.09
N GLY A 288 -12.36 29.84 -2.27
CA GLY A 288 -11.30 30.27 -3.19
C GLY A 288 -9.88 30.15 -2.63
N THR A 289 -9.71 29.89 -1.33
CA THR A 289 -8.38 29.68 -0.74
C THR A 289 -7.86 28.32 -1.18
N LYS A 290 -6.66 28.30 -1.75
CA LYS A 290 -5.95 27.05 -2.10
C LYS A 290 -5.08 26.66 -0.92
N ILE A 291 -5.30 25.47 -0.35
CA ILE A 291 -4.41 24.90 0.66
C ILE A 291 -3.33 24.10 -0.04
N ASN A 292 -2.12 24.65 -0.10
CA ASN A 292 -0.92 23.99 -0.60
C ASN A 292 0.30 24.39 0.24
N TRP A 293 1.45 23.76 -0.04
CA TRP A 293 2.64 23.95 0.76
C TRP A 293 3.23 25.37 0.70
N ASP A 294 2.94 26.13 -0.36
CA ASP A 294 3.34 27.54 -0.49
C ASP A 294 2.86 28.40 0.69
N LEU A 295 1.84 27.96 1.44
CA LEU A 295 1.37 28.62 2.66
C LEU A 295 2.32 28.47 3.86
N PHE A 296 3.19 27.47 3.82
CA PHE A 296 4.07 27.02 4.91
C PHE A 296 5.55 27.11 4.55
N HIS A 297 5.87 27.30 3.27
CA HIS A 297 7.24 27.51 2.82
C HIS A 297 7.81 28.85 3.33
N ASP A 298 9.07 28.85 3.78
CA ASP A 298 9.80 30.02 4.28
C ASP A 298 9.04 30.77 5.39
N LEU A 299 8.40 30.00 6.27
CA LEU A 299 7.57 30.55 7.33
C LEU A 299 8.42 31.24 8.41
N GLY A 300 8.52 32.57 8.35
CA GLY A 300 9.22 33.38 9.35
C GLY A 300 8.48 33.55 10.69
N GLU A 301 7.16 33.37 10.70
CA GLU A 301 6.35 33.39 11.93
C GLU A 301 5.19 32.40 11.88
N SER A 302 4.78 31.87 13.04
CA SER A 302 3.66 30.92 13.09
C SER A 302 2.37 31.49 12.51
N LYS A 303 1.52 30.63 11.94
CA LYS A 303 0.27 31.01 11.26
C LYS A 303 -0.86 30.05 11.58
N ILE A 304 -2.08 30.55 11.67
CA ILE A 304 -3.28 29.72 11.78
C ILE A 304 -3.84 29.44 10.38
N VAL A 305 -4.09 28.18 10.07
CA VAL A 305 -4.80 27.73 8.87
C VAL A 305 -5.87 26.74 9.31
N SER A 306 -7.14 27.06 9.06
CA SER A 306 -8.28 26.19 9.40
C SER A 306 -8.23 25.66 10.84
N ARG A 307 -8.01 26.58 11.79
CA ARG A 307 -7.90 26.31 13.24
C ARG A 307 -6.68 25.46 13.66
N VAL A 308 -5.74 25.23 12.76
CA VAL A 308 -4.44 24.60 13.07
C VAL A 308 -3.39 25.69 13.13
N LEU A 309 -2.75 25.87 14.29
CA LEU A 309 -1.59 26.73 14.45
C LEU A 309 -0.35 25.99 13.97
N VAL A 310 0.24 26.48 12.89
CA VAL A 310 1.48 25.96 12.32
C VAL A 310 2.64 26.82 12.79
N LEU A 311 3.58 26.20 13.49
CA LEU A 311 4.81 26.79 13.99
C LEU A 311 5.95 26.62 12.96
N THR A 312 6.94 27.50 13.05
CA THR A 312 8.10 27.52 12.14
C THR A 312 8.97 26.27 12.32
N VAL A 313 9.83 25.99 11.33
CA VAL A 313 10.84 24.92 11.44
C VAL A 313 11.69 25.11 12.68
N GLU A 314 12.18 26.32 12.94
CA GLU A 314 13.00 26.63 14.11
C GLU A 314 12.27 26.37 15.45
N ALA A 315 10.93 26.50 15.49
CA ALA A 315 10.21 26.28 16.74
C ALA A 315 10.26 24.81 17.19
N PHE A 316 10.08 23.87 16.27
CA PHE A 316 9.99 22.45 16.58
C PHE A 316 11.24 21.68 16.16
N ALA A 317 11.75 21.90 14.96
CA ALA A 317 12.81 21.09 14.38
C ALA A 317 14.12 21.88 14.20
N ALA A 318 14.50 22.65 15.22
CA ALA A 318 15.73 23.46 15.19
C ALA A 318 17.01 22.63 15.09
N GLY A 319 18.07 23.22 14.51
CA GLY A 319 19.41 22.64 14.49
C GLY A 319 19.58 21.46 13.53
N GLN A 320 18.67 21.30 12.57
CA GLN A 320 18.83 20.43 11.41
C GLN A 320 19.75 21.09 10.37
N GLY A 321 20.43 20.27 9.56
CA GLY A 321 21.32 20.79 8.50
C GLY A 321 20.59 21.28 7.24
N HIS A 322 19.29 21.54 7.31
CA HIS A 322 18.41 21.89 6.20
C HIS A 322 17.24 22.78 6.68
N SER A 323 16.40 23.22 5.74
CA SER A 323 15.16 24.00 5.98
C SER A 323 15.34 25.24 6.85
N ASP A 324 16.52 25.88 6.78
CA ASP A 324 16.91 27.06 7.56
C ASP A 324 16.52 26.99 9.05
N SER A 325 16.67 25.80 9.63
CA SER A 325 16.10 25.46 10.94
C SER A 325 16.71 26.21 12.14
N GLY A 326 17.67 27.11 11.93
CA GLY A 326 18.31 27.85 13.02
C GLY A 326 19.05 26.94 14.00
N ASN A 327 18.98 27.26 15.30
CA ASN A 327 19.66 26.49 16.34
C ASN A 327 18.84 26.43 17.64
N HIS A 328 19.20 25.50 18.51
CA HIS A 328 18.50 25.24 19.77
C HIS A 328 18.63 26.36 20.83
N ASP A 329 19.58 27.28 20.68
CA ASP A 329 19.79 28.39 21.61
C ASP A 329 18.90 29.60 21.26
N SER A 330 18.19 29.54 20.13
CA SER A 330 17.33 30.62 19.68
C SER A 330 16.13 30.82 20.61
N ARG A 331 15.57 32.03 20.57
CA ARG A 331 14.37 32.36 21.34
C ARG A 331 13.14 31.59 20.83
N ALA A 332 13.12 31.22 19.55
CA ALA A 332 12.00 30.57 18.91
C ALA A 332 11.98 29.05 19.18
N ALA A 333 13.13 28.41 19.40
CA ALA A 333 13.22 26.98 19.67
C ALA A 333 12.44 26.58 20.94
N LEU A 334 11.43 25.71 20.77
CA LEU A 334 10.55 25.23 21.84
C LEU A 334 10.95 23.84 22.34
N VAL A 335 11.47 23.00 21.45
CA VAL A 335 11.94 21.64 21.73
C VAL A 335 13.28 21.37 21.05
N ARG A 336 13.95 20.31 21.51
CA ARG A 336 15.15 19.75 20.91
C ARG A 336 14.93 18.28 20.67
N HIS A 337 15.02 17.84 19.42
CA HIS A 337 14.92 16.43 19.07
C HIS A 337 16.33 15.82 19.00
N HIS A 338 16.56 14.77 19.79
CA HIS A 338 17.83 14.04 19.79
C HIS A 338 17.82 12.96 18.70
N TYR A 339 17.82 13.41 17.44
CA TYR A 339 17.78 12.54 16.26
C TYR A 339 18.81 11.40 16.42
N HIS A 340 18.38 10.16 16.10
CA HIS A 340 19.11 8.88 16.27
C HIS A 340 18.98 8.16 17.62
N ALA A 341 18.38 8.76 18.65
CA ALA A 341 18.24 8.10 19.95
C ALA A 341 17.34 6.85 19.93
N SER A 342 16.26 6.86 19.13
CA SER A 342 15.34 5.72 18.97
C SER A 342 15.86 4.58 18.09
N ASN A 343 16.83 4.86 17.21
CA ASN A 343 17.49 3.93 16.28
C ASN A 343 16.55 3.07 15.41
N TRP A 344 15.28 3.45 15.28
CA TRP A 344 14.32 2.77 14.40
C TRP A 344 14.71 2.87 12.91
N PRO A 345 15.30 3.97 12.39
CA PRO A 345 15.60 4.06 10.97
C PRO A 345 16.63 3.05 10.49
N SER A 346 17.48 2.55 11.39
CA SER A 346 18.50 1.54 11.10
C SER A 346 17.95 0.11 11.12
N ARG A 347 16.69 -0.09 11.54
CA ARG A 347 16.02 -1.40 11.58
C ARG A 347 15.23 -1.72 10.32
N HIS A 348 15.05 -0.74 9.44
CA HIS A 348 14.32 -0.90 8.19
C HIS A 348 15.24 -0.62 7.01
N PRO A 349 15.18 -1.43 5.95
CA PRO A 349 15.99 -1.20 4.76
C PRO A 349 15.60 0.14 4.13
N ARG A 350 16.60 0.96 3.83
CA ARG A 350 16.45 2.14 2.98
C ARG A 350 16.77 1.75 1.55
N TYR A 351 16.19 2.47 0.60
CA TYR A 351 16.67 2.38 -0.75
C TYR A 351 18.15 2.79 -0.81
N SER A 352 19.00 1.83 -1.13
CA SER A 352 20.43 2.04 -1.31
C SER A 352 20.83 1.65 -2.72
N HIS A 353 21.13 2.65 -3.55
CA HIS A 353 21.53 2.37 -4.91
C HIS A 353 22.93 1.72 -4.95
N PRO A 354 23.16 0.68 -5.78
CA PRO A 354 24.44 -0.02 -5.83
C PRO A 354 25.66 0.82 -6.27
N ALA A 355 25.48 2.06 -6.73
CA ALA A 355 26.57 2.93 -7.18
C ALA A 355 26.94 4.01 -6.16
N TYR A 356 25.96 4.52 -5.43
CA TYR A 356 26.11 5.75 -4.64
C TYR A 356 25.49 5.68 -3.24
N GLY A 357 24.92 4.52 -2.88
CA GLY A 357 24.29 4.30 -1.59
C GLY A 357 22.94 5.01 -1.44
N GLU A 358 22.62 5.39 -0.22
CA GLU A 358 21.40 6.09 0.18
C GLU A 358 21.50 7.58 -0.17
N VAL A 359 20.50 8.13 -0.86
CA VAL A 359 20.48 9.55 -1.28
C VAL A 359 20.30 10.47 -0.07
N GLU A 360 19.55 10.03 0.94
CA GLU A 360 19.23 10.75 2.17
C GLU A 360 20.47 11.22 2.94
N LYS A 361 21.60 10.53 2.79
CA LYS A 361 22.89 10.96 3.37
C LYS A 361 23.39 12.29 2.81
N CYS A 362 22.85 12.75 1.69
CA CYS A 362 23.13 14.07 1.14
C CYS A 362 22.45 15.21 1.91
N ASN A 363 21.50 14.92 2.80
CA ASN A 363 20.85 15.93 3.63
C ASN A 363 20.36 17.14 2.81
N TRP A 364 19.59 16.89 1.75
CA TRP A 364 19.01 17.93 0.89
C TRP A 364 20.02 18.79 0.12
N ASN A 365 21.27 18.33 -0.02
CA ASN A 365 22.26 19.00 -0.84
C ASN A 365 22.19 18.57 -2.31
N ASP A 366 21.90 19.53 -3.20
CA ASP A 366 21.74 19.33 -4.64
C ASP A 366 23.00 18.75 -5.30
N GLU A 367 24.17 19.32 -4.98
CA GLU A 367 25.45 18.89 -5.56
C GLU A 367 25.72 17.41 -5.24
N CYS A 368 25.54 17.02 -3.98
CA CYS A 368 25.68 15.65 -3.53
C CYS A 368 24.70 14.72 -4.25
N ALA A 369 23.41 15.05 -4.34
CA ALA A 369 22.45 14.15 -4.98
C ALA A 369 22.65 14.07 -6.51
N GLU A 370 23.04 15.17 -7.14
CA GLU A 370 23.33 15.21 -8.57
C GLU A 370 24.59 14.40 -8.91
N GLU A 371 25.64 14.46 -8.08
CA GLU A 371 26.81 13.58 -8.21
C GLU A 371 26.41 12.11 -8.12
N LYS A 372 25.56 11.77 -7.16
CA LYS A 372 25.02 10.41 -7.01
C LYS A 372 24.21 9.99 -8.24
N ARG A 373 23.36 10.87 -8.78
CA ARG A 373 22.57 10.61 -10.01
C ARG A 373 23.47 10.40 -11.23
N LYS A 374 24.49 11.23 -11.43
CA LYS A 374 25.46 11.06 -12.53
C LYS A 374 26.18 9.71 -12.43
N ALA A 375 26.58 9.32 -11.23
CA ALA A 375 27.18 8.00 -10.99
C ALA A 375 26.23 6.84 -11.33
N GLU A 376 24.91 7.02 -11.15
CA GLU A 376 23.88 6.07 -11.61
C GLU A 376 23.87 5.89 -13.12
N GLU A 377 23.76 7.01 -13.84
CA GLU A 377 23.58 7.04 -15.28
C GLU A 377 24.80 6.45 -15.98
N GLU A 378 26.00 6.78 -15.49
CA GLU A 378 27.24 6.22 -16.00
C GLU A 378 27.33 4.71 -15.78
N LYS A 379 26.90 4.22 -14.61
CA LYS A 379 26.88 2.78 -14.32
C LYS A 379 25.84 2.04 -15.16
N LYS A 380 24.63 2.59 -15.34
CA LYS A 380 23.60 2.04 -16.23
C LYS A 380 24.11 1.96 -17.68
N LYS A 381 24.82 3.00 -18.14
CA LYS A 381 25.44 3.01 -19.46
C LYS A 381 26.49 1.89 -19.60
N LYS A 382 27.40 1.75 -18.63
CA LYS A 382 28.40 0.66 -18.59
C LYS A 382 27.75 -0.74 -18.54
N GLN A 383 26.69 -0.91 -17.75
CA GLN A 383 25.95 -2.18 -17.68
C GLN A 383 25.24 -2.51 -18.99
N LYS A 384 24.63 -1.52 -19.64
CA LYS A 384 24.01 -1.69 -20.96
C LYS A 384 25.05 -2.07 -22.02
N GLU A 385 26.18 -1.37 -22.07
CA GLU A 385 27.29 -1.69 -22.97
C GLU A 385 27.83 -3.11 -22.74
N ALA A 386 27.99 -3.54 -21.48
CA ALA A 386 28.41 -4.89 -21.14
C ALA A 386 27.37 -5.96 -21.53
N SER A 387 26.08 -5.71 -21.29
CA SER A 387 24.98 -6.58 -21.70
C SER A 387 24.90 -6.71 -23.22
N ASP A 388 25.02 -5.60 -23.95
CA ASP A 388 25.00 -5.59 -25.41
C ASP A 388 26.21 -6.31 -26.01
N LYS A 389 27.39 -6.18 -25.38
CA LYS A 389 28.58 -6.95 -25.76
C LYS A 389 28.37 -8.45 -25.55
N LYS A 390 27.83 -8.85 -24.39
CA LYS A 390 27.54 -10.25 -24.09
C LYS A 390 26.53 -10.87 -25.06
N LYS A 391 25.46 -10.13 -25.42
CA LYS A 391 24.50 -10.57 -26.45
C LYS A 391 25.17 -10.78 -27.81
N LYS A 392 26.07 -9.89 -28.23
CA LYS A 392 26.83 -10.05 -29.48
C LYS A 392 27.72 -11.29 -29.46
N GLU A 393 28.41 -11.54 -28.35
CA GLU A 393 29.25 -12.73 -28.18
C GLU A 393 28.40 -14.03 -28.21
N GLU A 394 27.22 -14.05 -27.58
CA GLU A 394 26.28 -15.17 -27.62
C GLU A 394 25.72 -15.40 -29.04
N GLU A 395 25.35 -14.34 -29.76
CA GLU A 395 24.91 -14.44 -31.16
C GLU A 395 26.02 -14.99 -32.06
N GLU A 396 27.26 -14.50 -31.92
CA GLU A 396 28.41 -14.98 -32.71
C GLU A 396 28.73 -16.46 -32.40
N ALA A 397 28.70 -16.86 -31.14
CA ALA A 397 28.88 -18.25 -30.73
C ALA A 397 27.79 -19.16 -31.31
N SER A 398 26.53 -18.70 -31.31
CA SER A 398 25.41 -19.43 -31.90
C SER A 398 25.56 -19.62 -33.42
N ARG A 399 26.04 -18.58 -34.12
CA ARG A 399 26.32 -18.64 -35.57
C ARG A 399 27.43 -19.63 -35.89
N LYS A 400 28.55 -19.56 -35.15
CA LYS A 400 29.67 -20.51 -35.32
C LYS A 400 29.23 -21.96 -35.10
N LYS A 401 28.43 -22.21 -34.06
CA LYS A 401 27.89 -23.55 -33.78
C LYS A 401 26.99 -24.05 -34.90
N LYS A 402 26.14 -23.18 -35.47
CA LYS A 402 25.29 -23.52 -36.60
C LYS A 402 26.10 -23.82 -37.87
N GLU A 403 27.15 -23.05 -38.13
CA GLU A 403 28.08 -23.30 -39.23
C GLU A 403 28.81 -24.65 -39.09
N GLU A 404 29.24 -25.02 -37.87
CA GLU A 404 29.82 -26.33 -37.58
C GLU A 404 28.83 -27.49 -37.79
N GLU A 405 27.58 -27.33 -37.32
CA GLU A 405 26.51 -28.32 -37.52
C GLU A 405 26.18 -28.51 -39.02
N ASP A 406 26.07 -27.41 -39.77
CA ASP A 406 25.82 -27.43 -41.22
C ASP A 406 27.00 -28.06 -41.98
N ALA A 407 28.25 -27.79 -41.59
CA ALA A 407 29.44 -28.41 -42.16
C ALA A 407 29.49 -29.92 -41.88
N ALA A 408 29.17 -30.34 -40.65
CA ALA A 408 29.11 -31.75 -40.27
C ALA A 408 27.99 -32.49 -41.04
N ALA A 409 26.84 -31.84 -41.26
CA ALA A 409 25.74 -32.39 -42.05
C ALA A 409 26.13 -32.58 -43.53
N ARG A 410 26.84 -31.61 -44.12
CA ARG A 410 27.37 -31.71 -45.50
C ARG A 410 28.33 -32.88 -45.63
N LYS A 411 29.28 -33.01 -44.70
CA LYS A 411 30.27 -34.10 -44.70
C LYS A 411 29.62 -35.48 -44.60
N LYS A 412 28.62 -35.64 -43.70
CA LYS A 412 27.83 -36.89 -43.61
C LYS A 412 27.11 -37.22 -44.92
N LYS A 413 26.61 -36.21 -45.63
CA LYS A 413 25.91 -36.39 -46.90
C LYS A 413 26.88 -36.87 -47.98
N GLU A 414 28.05 -36.22 -48.09
CA GLU A 414 29.14 -36.61 -48.99
C GLU A 414 29.62 -38.04 -48.70
N ASP A 415 29.86 -38.38 -47.43
CA ASP A 415 30.26 -39.73 -47.01
C ASP A 415 29.20 -40.79 -47.39
N SER A 416 27.91 -40.45 -47.27
CA SER A 416 26.82 -41.35 -47.67
C SER A 416 26.73 -41.53 -49.19
N GLU A 417 26.94 -40.46 -49.94
CA GLU A 417 26.96 -40.49 -51.40
C GLU A 417 28.16 -41.30 -51.90
N GLU A 418 29.34 -41.14 -51.30
CA GLU A 418 30.53 -41.93 -51.61
C GLU A 418 30.33 -43.42 -51.25
N ALA A 419 29.75 -43.72 -50.09
CA ALA A 419 29.42 -45.10 -49.71
C ALA A 419 28.42 -45.73 -50.70
N SER A 420 27.45 -44.96 -51.17
CA SER A 420 26.49 -45.43 -52.18
C SER A 420 27.15 -45.72 -53.54
N ARG A 421 28.14 -44.89 -53.94
CA ARG A 421 28.94 -45.11 -55.16
C ARG A 421 29.79 -46.38 -55.04
N LYS A 422 30.53 -46.54 -53.95
CA LYS A 422 31.33 -47.75 -53.70
C LYS A 422 30.48 -49.02 -53.68
N LYS A 423 29.25 -48.94 -53.16
CA LYS A 423 28.30 -50.05 -53.14
C LYS A 423 27.82 -50.41 -54.55
N LYS A 424 27.54 -49.42 -55.39
CA LYS A 424 27.22 -49.64 -56.81
C LYS A 424 28.39 -50.26 -57.58
N GLU A 425 29.61 -49.78 -57.35
CA GLU A 425 30.82 -50.33 -57.98
C GLU A 425 31.06 -51.80 -57.57
N THR A 426 30.86 -52.15 -56.29
CA THR A 426 30.95 -53.55 -55.83
C THR A 426 29.82 -54.43 -56.38
N GLU A 427 28.62 -53.88 -56.53
CA GLU A 427 27.48 -54.57 -57.14
C GLU A 427 27.68 -54.79 -58.65
N GLU A 428 28.30 -53.84 -59.35
CA GLU A 428 28.69 -54.00 -60.76
C GLU A 428 29.84 -54.99 -60.91
N ALA A 429 30.89 -54.91 -60.08
CA ALA A 429 32.01 -55.84 -60.09
C ALA A 429 31.56 -57.29 -59.80
N SER A 430 30.60 -57.48 -58.88
CA SER A 430 30.03 -58.79 -58.59
C SER A 430 29.13 -59.31 -59.72
N LYS A 431 28.34 -58.45 -60.37
CA LYS A 431 27.60 -58.82 -61.60
C LYS A 431 28.55 -59.22 -62.74
N GLN A 432 29.68 -58.55 -62.87
CA GLN A 432 30.72 -58.88 -63.86
C GLN A 432 31.37 -60.24 -63.56
N LYS A 433 31.69 -60.51 -62.29
CA LYS A 433 32.20 -61.82 -61.83
C LYS A 433 31.20 -62.97 -62.05
N VAL A 434 29.91 -62.72 -61.83
CA VAL A 434 28.83 -63.70 -62.09
C VAL A 434 28.70 -63.96 -63.60
N LYS A 435 28.92 -62.95 -64.44
CA LYS A 435 28.95 -63.08 -65.89
C LYS A 435 30.14 -63.94 -66.37
N GLU A 436 31.33 -63.71 -65.83
CA GLU A 436 32.52 -64.52 -66.11
C GLU A 436 32.36 -65.98 -65.61
N LEU A 437 31.75 -66.20 -64.45
CA LEU A 437 31.43 -67.54 -63.94
C LEU A 437 30.40 -68.27 -64.82
N ALA A 438 29.38 -67.55 -65.32
CA ALA A 438 28.36 -68.11 -66.21
C ALA A 438 28.90 -68.42 -67.62
N GLU A 439 29.94 -67.71 -68.07
CA GLU A 439 30.66 -68.03 -69.30
C GLU A 439 31.61 -69.23 -69.10
N GLY A 440 32.25 -69.35 -67.94
CA GLY A 440 33.05 -70.52 -67.57
C GLY A 440 32.23 -71.81 -67.42
N THR A 441 30.98 -71.76 -66.93
CA THR A 441 30.15 -72.97 -66.77
C THR A 441 29.52 -73.49 -68.07
N LYS A 442 29.55 -72.69 -69.16
CA LYS A 442 29.09 -73.14 -70.48
C LYS A 442 30.12 -74.00 -71.22
N GLN A 443 31.36 -74.07 -70.74
CA GLN A 443 32.40 -74.91 -71.33
C GLN A 443 32.48 -76.32 -70.70
N ASP A 444 32.02 -76.51 -69.45
CA ASP A 444 32.14 -77.80 -68.73
C ASP A 444 30.91 -78.74 -68.85
N LYS A 445 29.79 -78.30 -69.45
CA LYS A 445 28.60 -79.16 -69.65
C LYS A 445 28.53 -79.86 -71.03
N LYS A 446 29.62 -79.89 -71.79
CA LYS A 446 29.69 -80.61 -73.09
C LYS A 446 30.50 -81.91 -73.08
N SER A 447 31.02 -82.36 -71.95
CA SER A 447 31.73 -83.64 -71.85
C SER A 447 31.25 -84.46 -70.65
N GLY A 448 30.54 -85.56 -70.91
CA GLY A 448 30.46 -86.66 -69.95
C GLY A 448 29.08 -87.23 -69.68
N TRP A 449 28.42 -87.80 -70.69
CA TRP A 449 27.49 -88.94 -70.54
C TRP A 449 27.87 -90.01 -71.58
N PHE A 450 28.78 -90.90 -71.18
CA PHE A 450 28.96 -92.25 -71.71
C PHE A 450 29.36 -93.13 -70.51
N SER A 451 28.66 -94.28 -70.38
CA SER A 451 28.66 -95.28 -69.30
C SER A 451 27.75 -95.00 -68.11
#